data_AF-A0A3D2WDI4-F1
#
_entry.id   AF-A0A3D2WDI4-F1
#
_cell.length_a   1.000
_cell.length_b   1.000
_cell.length_c   1.000
_cell.angle_alpha   90.00
_cell.angle_beta   90.00
_cell.angle_gamma   90.00
#
_symmetry.space_group_name_H-M   'P 1'
#
loop_
_entity.id
_entity.type
_entity.pdbx_description
1 polymer ?
#
loop_
_entity_poly.entity_id
_entity_poly.type
_entity_poly.pdbx_seq_one_letter_code
_entity_poly.pdbx_strand_id
1 'polypeptide(L)'
;MKQPSDTSLSGPSPNQSGDFRRSILQYYDRFRRDLPWRGERDPYRILVSEIMLQQTRVETVLRYYESWLKQFPNLGTLASADSTEVLKAWEGLGYYRRA
;
A
#
# COMPACT_ATOMS: atom_id res chain seq x y z
N MET A 1 -44.88 1.29 24.53
CA MET A 1 -43.96 0.70 23.54
C MET A 1 -43.52 1.79 22.57
N LYS A 2 -42.28 2.28 22.67
CA LYS A 2 -41.67 3.14 21.64
C LYS A 2 -41.01 2.21 20.60
N GLN A 3 -41.45 2.30 19.35
CA GLN A 3 -40.78 1.68 18.20
C GLN A 3 -39.37 2.29 18.06
N PRO A 4 -38.32 1.52 17.74
CA PRO A 4 -37.00 2.08 17.45
C PRO A 4 -37.05 2.81 16.10
N SER A 5 -36.54 4.04 16.08
CA SER A 5 -36.34 4.84 14.88
C SER A 5 -35.31 4.16 13.97
N ASP A 6 -35.77 3.63 12.84
CA ASP A 6 -34.93 3.17 11.74
C ASP A 6 -34.08 4.35 11.24
N THR A 7 -32.82 4.39 11.66
CA THR A 7 -31.81 5.24 11.00
C THR A 7 -31.42 4.54 9.72
N SER A 8 -32.26 4.67 8.69
CA SER A 8 -31.91 4.22 7.35
C SER A 8 -30.77 5.10 6.84
N LEU A 9 -29.54 4.58 6.88
CA LEU A 9 -28.38 5.15 6.18
C LEU A 9 -28.66 5.12 4.67
N SER A 10 -29.39 6.12 4.18
CA SER A 10 -29.55 6.34 2.75
C SER A 10 -28.19 6.74 2.19
N GLY A 11 -27.56 5.83 1.45
CA GLY A 11 -26.30 6.10 0.77
C GLY A 11 -26.40 7.32 -0.17
N PRO A 12 -25.27 7.96 -0.52
CA PRO A 12 -25.28 9.14 -1.36
C PRO A 12 -26.00 8.84 -2.69
N SER A 13 -26.92 9.72 -3.07
CA SER A 13 -27.62 9.60 -4.36
C SER A 13 -26.61 9.52 -5.51
N PRO A 14 -26.92 8.86 -6.64
CA PRO A 14 -25.96 8.60 -7.71
C PRO A 14 -25.18 9.83 -8.20
N ASN A 15 -25.84 11.01 -8.20
CA ASN A 15 -25.22 12.27 -8.60
C ASN A 15 -24.20 12.78 -7.55
N GLN A 16 -24.50 12.60 -6.25
CA GLN A 16 -23.59 12.95 -5.14
C GLN A 16 -22.33 12.06 -5.16
N SER A 17 -22.49 10.79 -5.52
CA SER A 17 -21.36 9.86 -5.69
C SER A 17 -20.43 10.26 -6.84
N GLY A 18 -20.98 10.78 -7.94
CA GLY A 18 -20.21 11.27 -9.09
C GLY A 18 -19.40 12.53 -8.77
N ASP A 19 -20.03 13.52 -8.14
CA ASP A 19 -19.37 14.76 -7.70
C ASP A 19 -18.28 14.49 -6.65
N PHE A 20 -18.56 13.61 -5.68
CA PHE A 20 -17.60 13.21 -4.67
C PHE A 20 -16.38 12.51 -5.29
N ARG A 21 -16.59 11.54 -6.20
CA ARG A 21 -15.49 10.87 -6.91
C ARG A 21 -14.63 11.85 -7.67
N ARG A 22 -15.24 12.77 -8.44
CA ARG A 22 -14.51 13.81 -9.18
C ARG A 22 -13.66 14.68 -8.24
N SER A 23 -14.22 15.09 -7.11
CA SER A 23 -13.54 15.94 -6.14
C SER A 23 -12.31 15.25 -5.53
N ILE A 24 -12.43 13.95 -5.16
CA ILE A 24 -11.29 13.16 -4.65
C ILE A 24 -10.21 13.02 -5.72
N LEU A 25 -10.58 12.70 -6.96
CA LEU A 25 -9.60 12.51 -8.03
C LEU A 25 -8.85 13.82 -8.35
N GLN A 26 -9.56 14.95 -8.45
CA GLN A 26 -8.91 16.25 -8.66
C GLN A 26 -7.98 16.64 -7.52
N TYR A 27 -8.38 16.38 -6.27
CA TYR A 27 -7.51 16.58 -5.12
C TYR A 27 -6.27 15.68 -5.18
N TYR A 28 -6.45 14.40 -5.48
CA TYR A 28 -5.35 13.45 -5.62
C TYR A 28 -4.37 13.89 -6.70
N ASP A 29 -4.85 14.29 -7.87
CA ASP A 29 -4.00 14.74 -8.98
C ASP A 29 -3.16 15.98 -8.60
N ARG A 30 -3.73 16.88 -7.78
CA ARG A 30 -3.05 18.11 -7.34
C ARG A 30 -2.07 17.91 -6.18
N PHE A 31 -2.37 17.01 -5.25
CA PHE A 31 -1.66 16.92 -3.95
C PHE A 31 -1.01 15.56 -3.68
N ARG A 32 -1.05 14.62 -4.63
CA ARG A 32 -0.36 13.33 -4.52
C ARG A 32 1.12 13.53 -4.18
N ARG A 33 1.62 12.72 -3.25
CA ARG A 33 3.05 12.55 -3.04
C ARG A 33 3.65 11.68 -4.14
N ASP A 34 4.88 12.00 -4.51
CA ASP A 34 5.69 11.16 -5.37
C ASP A 34 6.29 10.02 -4.53
N LEU A 35 5.87 8.79 -4.84
CA LEU A 35 6.33 7.58 -4.20
C LEU A 35 6.79 6.61 -5.30
N PRO A 36 7.90 5.88 -5.12
CA PRO A 36 8.52 5.11 -6.19
C PRO A 36 7.66 3.94 -6.68
N TRP A 37 6.72 3.44 -5.86
CA TRP A 37 5.76 2.41 -6.24
C TRP A 37 4.48 2.96 -6.90
N ARG A 38 4.25 4.29 -6.93
CA ARG A 38 3.08 4.88 -7.59
C ARG A 38 3.29 4.95 -9.10
N GLY A 39 2.39 4.32 -9.85
CA GLY A 39 2.48 4.24 -11.32
C GLY A 39 3.36 3.09 -11.81
N GLU A 40 3.94 2.31 -10.89
CA GLU A 40 4.60 1.05 -11.21
C GLU A 40 3.57 0.06 -11.80
N ARG A 41 4.05 -0.79 -12.72
CA ARG A 41 3.24 -1.81 -13.38
C ARG A 41 3.76 -3.23 -13.15
N ASP A 42 4.98 -3.36 -12.63
CA ASP A 42 5.53 -4.65 -12.23
C ASP A 42 4.77 -5.20 -10.99
N PRO A 43 4.07 -6.35 -11.12
CA PRO A 43 3.32 -6.95 -10.02
C PRO A 43 4.17 -7.28 -8.79
N TYR A 44 5.44 -7.67 -8.98
CA TYR A 44 6.34 -8.00 -7.88
C TYR A 44 6.66 -6.75 -7.07
N ARG A 45 7.02 -5.66 -7.74
CA ARG A 45 7.35 -4.38 -7.10
C ARG A 45 6.16 -3.79 -6.36
N ILE A 46 4.97 -3.85 -6.97
CA ILE A 46 3.72 -3.45 -6.32
C ILE A 46 3.51 -4.29 -5.06
N LEU A 47 3.58 -5.62 -5.15
CA LEU A 47 3.39 -6.53 -4.01
C LEU A 47 4.37 -6.22 -2.87
N VAL A 48 5.66 -6.07 -3.17
CA VAL A 48 6.69 -5.73 -2.19
C VAL A 48 6.33 -4.43 -1.47
N SER A 49 5.97 -3.38 -2.21
CA SER A 49 5.63 -2.09 -1.62
C SER A 49 4.42 -2.19 -0.68
N GLU A 50 3.38 -2.93 -1.08
CA GLU A 50 2.17 -3.11 -0.30
C GLU A 50 2.43 -3.90 0.99
N ILE A 51 3.21 -4.99 0.93
CA ILE A 51 3.57 -5.79 2.11
C ILE A 51 4.41 -4.96 3.10
N MET A 52 5.38 -4.19 2.59
CA MET A 52 6.19 -3.30 3.45
C MET A 52 5.36 -2.22 4.13
N LEU A 53 4.35 -1.66 3.44
CA LEU A 53 3.48 -0.59 3.95
C LEU A 53 2.48 -1.03 5.01
N GLN A 54 2.24 -2.34 5.17
CA GLN A 54 1.38 -2.83 6.24
C GLN A 54 1.97 -2.44 7.60
N GLN A 55 1.22 -1.73 8.45
CA GLN A 55 1.65 -1.33 9.80
C GLN A 55 3.02 -0.61 9.88
N THR A 56 3.52 -0.06 8.75
CA THR A 56 4.80 0.66 8.65
C THR A 56 4.55 2.06 8.08
N ARG A 57 5.35 3.04 8.49
CA ARG A 57 5.28 4.40 7.94
C ARG A 57 5.96 4.50 6.57
N VAL A 58 5.42 5.33 5.68
CA VAL A 58 5.92 5.54 4.30
C VAL A 58 7.40 5.93 4.29
N GLU A 59 7.83 6.79 5.22
CA GLU A 59 9.20 7.29 5.32
C GLU A 59 10.21 6.17 5.61
N THR A 60 9.78 5.13 6.34
CA THR A 60 10.59 3.94 6.57
C THR A 60 10.63 3.10 5.29
N VAL A 61 9.48 2.83 4.67
CA VAL A 61 9.41 1.99 3.46
C VAL A 61 10.24 2.57 2.32
N LEU A 62 10.28 3.89 2.12
CA LEU A 62 11.10 4.52 1.08
C LEU A 62 12.57 4.07 1.13
N ARG A 63 13.15 3.93 2.33
CA ARG A 63 14.55 3.53 2.51
C ARG A 63 14.78 2.04 2.23
N TYR A 64 13.83 1.20 2.65
CA TYR A 64 13.95 -0.26 2.51
C TYR A 64 13.60 -0.72 1.10
N TYR A 65 12.60 -0.12 0.46
CA TYR A 65 12.12 -0.52 -0.85
C TYR A 65 13.22 -0.47 -1.91
N GLU A 66 14.00 0.61 -1.95
CA GLU A 66 15.12 0.73 -2.89
C GLU A 66 16.22 -0.31 -2.63
N SER A 67 16.57 -0.53 -1.37
CA SER A 67 17.61 -1.49 -0.99
C SER A 67 17.17 -2.93 -1.29
N TRP A 68 15.91 -3.24 -0.99
CA TRP A 68 15.29 -4.52 -1.28
C TRP A 68 15.27 -4.82 -2.77
N LEU A 69 14.82 -3.89 -3.62
CA LEU A 69 14.79 -4.12 -5.07
C LEU A 69 16.17 -4.19 -5.71
N LYS A 70 17.21 -3.63 -5.07
CA LYS A 70 18.60 -3.85 -5.51
C LYS A 70 19.06 -5.28 -5.24
N GLN A 71 18.66 -5.86 -4.10
CA GLN A 71 19.07 -7.21 -3.70
C GLN A 71 18.19 -8.30 -4.31
N PHE A 72 16.88 -8.06 -4.35
CA PHE A 72 15.86 -8.95 -4.90
C PHE A 72 15.07 -8.19 -5.98
N PRO A 73 15.60 -8.07 -7.20
CA PRO A 73 14.97 -7.27 -8.26
C PRO A 73 13.70 -7.90 -8.83
N ASN A 74 13.48 -9.20 -8.63
CA ASN A 74 12.31 -9.93 -9.10
C ASN A 74 11.97 -11.10 -8.16
N LEU A 75 10.79 -11.69 -8.36
CA LEU A 75 10.29 -12.81 -7.55
C LEU A 75 11.20 -14.04 -7.60
N GLY A 76 11.83 -14.33 -8.73
CA GLY A 76 12.73 -15.48 -8.89
C GLY A 76 14.00 -15.35 -8.05
N THR A 77 14.59 -14.15 -8.02
CA THR A 77 15.75 -13.85 -7.16
C THR A 77 15.38 -13.95 -5.68
N LEU A 78 14.20 -13.46 -5.28
CA LEU A 78 13.70 -13.62 -3.92
C LEU A 78 13.48 -15.08 -3.55
N ALA A 79 12.83 -15.86 -4.43
CA ALA A 79 12.49 -17.26 -4.18
C ALA A 79 13.73 -18.17 -4.09
N SER A 80 14.85 -17.76 -4.69
CA SER A 80 16.11 -18.51 -4.68
C SER A 80 17.07 -18.07 -3.56
N ALA A 81 16.75 -16.98 -2.85
CA ALA A 81 17.60 -16.44 -1.81
C ALA A 81 17.54 -17.30 -0.53
N ASP A 82 18.62 -17.28 0.26
CA ASP A 82 18.58 -17.94 1.56
C ASP A 82 17.67 -17.17 2.51
N SER A 83 16.87 -17.89 3.30
CA SER A 83 15.95 -17.29 4.27
C SER A 83 16.64 -16.31 5.24
N THR A 84 17.90 -16.54 5.59
CA THR A 84 18.68 -15.64 6.44
C THR A 84 19.03 -14.33 5.74
N GLU A 85 19.29 -14.35 4.42
CA GLU A 85 19.53 -13.15 3.62
C GLU A 85 18.25 -12.31 3.52
N VAL A 86 17.12 -12.98 3.29
CA VAL A 86 15.79 -12.34 3.23
C VAL A 86 15.46 -11.69 4.57
N LEU A 87 15.61 -12.42 5.68
CA LEU A 87 15.37 -11.89 7.03
C LEU A 87 16.27 -10.70 7.36
N LYS A 88 17.55 -10.75 6.97
CA LYS A 88 18.50 -9.66 7.18
C LYS A 88 18.12 -8.42 6.38
N ALA A 89 17.69 -8.58 5.13
CA ALA A 89 17.20 -7.46 4.32
C ALA A 89 15.89 -6.85 4.84
N TRP A 90 15.10 -7.63 5.60
CA TRP A 90 13.86 -7.19 6.23
C TRP A 90 14.03 -6.68 7.67
N GLU A 91 15.21 -6.85 8.26
CA GLU A 91 15.51 -6.48 9.63
C GLU A 91 15.30 -4.96 9.82
N GLY A 92 14.45 -4.58 10.77
CA GLY A 92 14.13 -3.17 11.05
C GLY A 92 12.83 -2.64 10.40
N LEU A 93 12.18 -3.38 9.51
CA LEU A 93 10.80 -3.09 9.06
C LEU A 93 9.71 -3.53 10.07
N GLY A 94 10.11 -4.29 11.10
CA GLY A 94 9.21 -4.84 12.10
C GLY A 94 8.42 -6.06 11.61
N TYR A 95 8.04 -6.94 12.53
CA TYR A 95 7.34 -8.22 12.27
C TYR A 95 8.03 -9.12 11.22
N TYR A 96 8.94 -9.98 11.70
CA TYR A 96 9.62 -11.03 10.93
C TYR A 96 8.70 -12.07 10.28
N ARG A 97 7.40 -12.10 10.61
CA ARG A 97 6.41 -13.01 10.00
C ARG A 97 5.91 -12.56 8.61
N ARG A 98 6.33 -11.40 8.13
CA ARG A 98 5.93 -10.85 6.82
C ARG A 98 7.01 -10.96 5.73
N ALA A 99 8.23 -11.33 6.13
CA ALA A 99 9.31 -11.69 5.21
C ALA A 99 9.11 -13.13 4.76
#